data_AF-A0A0G0G788-F1
#
_entry.id   AF-A0A0G0G788-F1
#
_cell.length_a   1.000
_cell.length_b   1.000
_cell.length_c   1.000
_cell.angle_alpha   90.00
_cell.angle_beta   90.00
_cell.angle_gamma   90.00
#
_symmetry.space_group_name_H-M   'P 1'
#
loop_
_entity.id
_entity.type
_entity.pdbx_description
1 polymer ?
#
loop_
_entity_poly.entity_id
_entity_poly.type
_entity_poly.pdbx_seq_one_letter_code
_entity_poly.pdbx_strand_id
1 'polypeptide(L)'
;MPQTIQQLLLLARPKINNLDAELIIAHVLKKPREFVLANPEKIVSKYISVKVNKLFKQRKQNIPLAYLTEHKEFYGLDFKVNKNVLIPRPDTELVVSLVLARLKTYNLNLKTVLVDVGTGSGCIPISIIKTLNPTLPSPTRGGETNNSSPYKGEVGGGFAVYAIDISAKALTVAKANAKKHHVKASLHSAHVAGKIKFLHGDLLSPLLPLPNLPLIKGKETRRSFFPPLYKGRIKEGYTLIITANLPYLTPQQLKSEPSIKHEPRLALVAGKDGLKYYRQLLKQIAKITKCHLISVICYLEIDPSQTSSIKLLIKKHLPHAKITIHQDLSGKDRVVEINL
;
A
#
# COMPACT_ATOMS: atom_id res chain seq x y z
N MET A 1 -30.19 -29.77 -2.65
CA MET A 1 -30.87 -29.53 -3.94
C MET A 1 -30.10 -28.45 -4.69
N PRO A 2 -30.01 -28.50 -6.03
CA PRO A 2 -29.62 -27.35 -6.83
C PRO A 2 -30.52 -26.14 -6.48
N GLN A 3 -29.96 -24.94 -6.49
CA GLN A 3 -30.69 -23.71 -6.12
C GLN A 3 -30.57 -22.70 -7.24
N THR A 4 -31.56 -21.83 -7.41
CA THR A 4 -31.44 -20.67 -8.28
C THR A 4 -30.60 -19.57 -7.61
N ILE A 5 -30.08 -18.62 -8.39
CA ILE A 5 -29.42 -17.42 -7.86
C ILE A 5 -30.38 -16.66 -6.91
N GLN A 6 -31.64 -16.52 -7.30
CA GLN A 6 -32.68 -15.88 -6.50
C GLN A 6 -32.87 -16.57 -5.14
N GLN A 7 -32.94 -17.91 -5.12
CA GLN A 7 -33.05 -18.67 -3.88
C GLN A 7 -31.84 -18.47 -2.96
N LEU A 8 -30.62 -18.40 -3.51
CA LEU A 8 -29.42 -18.10 -2.73
C LEU A 8 -29.46 -16.69 -2.13
N LEU A 9 -29.91 -15.69 -2.89
CA LEU A 9 -30.08 -14.31 -2.41
C LEU A 9 -31.13 -14.22 -1.29
N LEU A 10 -32.28 -14.89 -1.45
CA LEU A 10 -33.32 -14.95 -0.42
C LEU A 10 -32.82 -15.57 0.88
N LEU A 11 -31.96 -16.60 0.81
CA LEU A 11 -31.34 -17.23 1.98
C LEU A 11 -30.29 -16.34 2.68
N ALA A 12 -29.75 -15.35 1.98
CA ALA A 12 -28.73 -14.43 2.45
C ALA A 12 -29.31 -13.18 3.14
N ARG A 13 -30.45 -12.67 2.65
CA ARG A 13 -31.15 -11.46 3.13
C ARG A 13 -31.22 -11.33 4.67
N PRO A 14 -31.60 -12.37 5.45
CA PRO A 14 -31.68 -12.22 6.91
C PRO A 14 -30.33 -12.26 7.62
N LYS A 15 -29.21 -12.43 6.89
CA LYS A 15 -27.89 -12.72 7.47
C LYS A 15 -26.84 -11.66 7.13
N ILE A 16 -26.90 -11.09 5.93
CA ILE A 16 -25.95 -10.12 5.39
C ILE A 16 -26.68 -9.15 4.46
N ASN A 17 -26.08 -7.99 4.17
CA ASN A 17 -26.66 -7.03 3.23
C ASN A 17 -26.71 -7.61 1.79
N ASN A 18 -27.62 -7.08 0.97
CA ASN A 18 -27.86 -7.60 -0.39
C ASN A 18 -26.64 -7.47 -1.30
N LEU A 19 -25.92 -6.34 -1.22
CA LEU A 19 -24.74 -6.10 -2.05
C LEU A 19 -23.64 -7.13 -1.77
N ASP A 20 -23.37 -7.44 -0.50
CA ASP A 20 -22.41 -8.46 -0.09
C ASP A 20 -22.84 -9.84 -0.62
N ALA A 21 -24.13 -10.15 -0.56
CA ALA A 21 -24.66 -11.42 -1.07
C ALA A 21 -24.46 -11.55 -2.58
N GLU A 22 -24.79 -10.50 -3.34
CA GLU A 22 -24.61 -10.41 -4.79
C GLU A 22 -23.13 -10.57 -5.17
N LEU A 23 -22.23 -9.85 -4.49
CA LEU A 23 -20.79 -9.89 -4.75
C LEU A 23 -20.16 -11.24 -4.41
N ILE A 24 -20.61 -11.91 -3.34
CA ILE A 24 -20.17 -13.27 -3.00
C ILE A 24 -20.61 -14.27 -4.06
N ILE A 25 -21.87 -14.21 -4.53
CA ILE A 25 -22.36 -15.09 -5.59
C ILE A 25 -21.57 -14.84 -6.88
N ALA A 26 -21.40 -13.57 -7.27
CA ALA A 26 -20.64 -13.15 -8.44
C ALA A 26 -19.21 -13.70 -8.40
N HIS A 27 -18.53 -13.55 -7.26
CA HIS A 27 -17.19 -14.07 -7.01
C HIS A 27 -17.11 -15.59 -7.21
N VAL A 28 -18.02 -16.36 -6.58
CA VAL A 28 -18.02 -17.82 -6.70
C VAL A 28 -18.29 -18.28 -8.13
N LEU A 29 -19.17 -17.59 -8.85
CA LEU A 29 -19.50 -17.87 -10.25
C LEU A 29 -18.42 -17.38 -11.24
N LYS A 30 -17.45 -16.57 -10.79
CA LYS A 30 -16.48 -15.86 -11.64
C LYS A 30 -17.15 -14.99 -12.72
N LYS A 31 -18.29 -14.40 -12.37
CA LYS A 31 -19.11 -13.54 -13.22
C LYS A 31 -19.18 -12.13 -12.61
N PRO A 32 -19.45 -11.10 -13.44
CA PRO A 32 -19.63 -9.75 -12.91
C PRO A 32 -20.96 -9.65 -12.15
N ARG A 33 -21.15 -8.61 -11.33
CA ARG A 33 -22.34 -8.46 -10.46
C ARG A 33 -23.63 -8.42 -11.27
N GLU A 34 -23.59 -7.75 -12.42
CA GLU A 34 -24.69 -7.57 -13.37
C GLU A 34 -25.23 -8.92 -13.84
N PHE A 35 -24.36 -9.92 -14.00
CA PHE A 35 -24.80 -11.27 -14.35
C PHE A 35 -25.71 -11.88 -13.27
N VAL A 36 -25.39 -11.66 -11.99
CA VAL A 36 -26.19 -12.16 -10.87
C VAL A 36 -27.57 -11.51 -10.86
N LEU A 37 -27.63 -10.19 -11.13
CA LEU A 37 -28.87 -9.43 -11.19
C LEU A 37 -29.74 -9.79 -12.40
N ALA A 38 -29.12 -10.00 -13.57
CA ALA A 38 -29.82 -10.30 -14.81
C ALA A 38 -30.26 -11.77 -14.94
N ASN A 39 -29.78 -12.68 -14.09
CA ASN A 39 -30.04 -14.13 -14.21
C ASN A 39 -30.59 -14.76 -12.90
N PRO A 40 -31.65 -14.21 -12.28
CA PRO A 40 -32.14 -14.69 -10.97
C PRO A 40 -32.59 -16.16 -11.00
N GLU A 41 -33.20 -16.61 -12.10
CA GLU A 41 -33.71 -17.99 -12.26
C GLU A 41 -32.63 -19.01 -12.60
N LYS A 42 -31.38 -18.58 -12.83
CA LYS A 42 -30.31 -19.51 -13.20
C LYS A 42 -30.03 -20.49 -12.07
N ILE A 43 -30.19 -21.78 -12.37
CA ILE A 43 -29.83 -22.87 -11.46
C ILE A 43 -28.31 -22.98 -11.37
N VAL A 44 -27.78 -23.05 -10.16
CA VAL A 44 -26.37 -23.31 -9.88
C VAL A 44 -26.17 -24.71 -9.32
N SER A 45 -24.99 -25.29 -9.55
CA SER A 45 -24.66 -26.63 -9.08
C SER A 45 -24.61 -26.69 -7.55
N LYS A 46 -24.83 -27.88 -6.98
CA LYS A 46 -24.74 -28.12 -5.52
C LYS A 46 -23.38 -27.66 -4.96
N TYR A 47 -22.29 -27.85 -5.71
CA TYR A 47 -20.96 -27.39 -5.31
C TYR A 47 -20.90 -25.86 -5.14
N ILE A 48 -21.45 -25.12 -6.11
CA ILE A 48 -21.52 -23.65 -6.05
C ILE A 48 -22.39 -23.20 -4.87
N SER A 49 -23.57 -23.80 -4.68
CA SER A 49 -24.44 -23.48 -3.54
C SER A 49 -23.73 -23.70 -2.20
N VAL A 50 -23.00 -24.80 -2.03
CA VAL A 50 -22.23 -25.06 -0.80
C VAL A 50 -21.14 -24.01 -0.59
N LYS A 51 -20.41 -23.64 -1.64
CA LYS A 51 -19.35 -22.62 -1.57
C LYS A 51 -19.91 -21.23 -1.22
N VAL A 52 -20.99 -20.82 -1.86
CA VAL A 52 -21.70 -19.55 -1.55
C VAL A 52 -22.16 -19.53 -0.10
N ASN A 53 -22.85 -20.59 0.35
CA ASN A 53 -23.35 -20.67 1.72
C ASN A 53 -22.22 -20.64 2.77
N LYS A 54 -21.06 -21.23 2.46
CA LYS A 54 -19.87 -21.13 3.32
C LYS A 54 -19.40 -19.69 3.46
N LEU A 55 -19.30 -18.94 2.35
CA LEU A 55 -18.90 -17.53 2.37
C LEU A 55 -19.93 -16.65 3.08
N PHE A 56 -21.24 -16.91 2.94
CA PHE A 56 -22.27 -16.21 3.71
C PHE A 56 -22.12 -16.42 5.22
N LYS A 57 -21.83 -17.65 5.66
CA LYS A 57 -21.55 -17.93 7.08
C LYS A 57 -20.34 -17.15 7.58
N GLN A 58 -19.26 -17.09 6.79
CA GLN A 58 -18.07 -16.30 7.12
C GLN A 58 -18.36 -14.80 7.15
N ARG A 59 -19.14 -14.29 6.20
CA ARG A 59 -19.53 -12.88 6.17
C ARG A 59 -20.38 -12.48 7.37
N LYS A 60 -21.30 -13.35 7.81
CA LYS A 60 -22.09 -13.19 9.05
C LYS A 60 -21.20 -13.10 10.30
N GLN A 61 -20.00 -13.67 10.28
CA GLN A 61 -19.00 -13.55 11.35
C GLN A 61 -18.16 -12.27 11.24
N ASN A 62 -18.60 -11.29 10.44
CA ASN A 62 -17.92 -10.04 10.15
C ASN A 62 -16.58 -10.18 9.42
N ILE A 63 -16.29 -11.33 8.80
CA ILE A 63 -15.11 -11.43 7.91
C ILE A 63 -15.29 -10.42 6.77
N PRO A 64 -14.30 -9.55 6.50
CA PRO A 64 -14.41 -8.53 5.45
C PRO A 64 -14.70 -9.15 4.09
N LEU A 65 -15.62 -8.52 3.33
CA LEU A 65 -15.99 -8.99 1.99
C LEU A 65 -14.76 -9.15 1.10
N ALA A 66 -13.82 -8.20 1.13
CA ALA A 66 -12.61 -8.24 0.31
C ALA A 66 -11.72 -9.46 0.61
N TYR A 67 -11.73 -10.00 1.84
CA TYR A 67 -11.02 -11.24 2.15
C TYR A 67 -11.77 -12.48 1.67
N LEU A 68 -13.10 -12.44 1.62
CA LEU A 68 -13.92 -13.52 1.08
C LEU A 68 -13.83 -13.58 -0.44
N THR A 69 -13.77 -12.41 -1.08
CA THR A 69 -13.63 -12.28 -2.53
C THR A 69 -12.17 -12.27 -2.96
N GLU A 70 -11.21 -12.19 -2.03
CA GLU A 70 -9.75 -12.11 -2.23
C GLU A 70 -9.25 -10.92 -3.06
N HIS A 71 -10.10 -9.90 -3.24
CA HIS A 71 -9.88 -8.81 -4.19
C HIS A 71 -10.36 -7.46 -3.62
N LYS A 72 -9.61 -6.40 -3.89
CA LYS A 72 -9.93 -5.01 -3.54
C LYS A 72 -9.40 -4.05 -4.60
N GLU A 73 -10.29 -3.24 -5.16
CA GLU A 73 -9.90 -2.12 -6.02
C GLU A 73 -9.24 -1.00 -5.20
N PHE A 74 -8.17 -0.44 -5.75
CA PHE A 74 -7.46 0.73 -5.25
C PHE A 74 -6.81 1.47 -6.42
N TYR A 75 -7.07 2.77 -6.56
CA TYR A 75 -6.53 3.64 -7.61
C TYR A 75 -6.74 3.08 -9.03
N GLY A 76 -7.93 2.52 -9.30
CA GLY A 76 -8.29 1.90 -10.58
C GLY A 76 -7.62 0.54 -10.87
N LEU A 77 -6.90 -0.04 -9.90
CA LEU A 77 -6.24 -1.33 -10.01
C LEU A 77 -6.85 -2.34 -9.02
N ASP A 78 -7.00 -3.59 -9.46
CA ASP A 78 -7.52 -4.67 -8.63
C ASP A 78 -6.39 -5.41 -7.88
N PHE A 79 -6.33 -5.31 -6.56
CA PHE A 79 -5.33 -5.95 -5.72
C PHE A 79 -5.84 -7.22 -5.06
N LYS A 80 -5.02 -8.27 -5.05
CA LYS A 80 -5.25 -9.44 -4.20
C LYS A 80 -5.05 -9.06 -2.74
N VAL A 81 -5.97 -9.47 -1.89
CA VAL A 81 -5.92 -9.25 -0.44
C VAL A 81 -6.29 -10.51 0.33
N ASN A 82 -5.76 -10.64 1.53
CA ASN A 82 -6.11 -11.71 2.47
C ASN A 82 -5.80 -11.27 3.90
N LYS A 83 -6.06 -12.14 4.88
CA LYS A 83 -5.85 -11.88 6.32
C LYS A 83 -4.44 -11.44 6.74
N ASN A 84 -3.45 -11.49 5.85
CA ASN A 84 -2.07 -11.09 6.14
C ASN A 84 -1.75 -9.64 5.77
N VAL A 85 -2.69 -8.91 5.12
CA VAL A 85 -2.50 -7.51 4.70
C VAL A 85 -3.69 -6.65 5.11
N LEU A 86 -3.45 -5.37 5.40
CA LEU A 86 -4.51 -4.37 5.50
C LEU A 86 -5.25 -4.27 4.16
N ILE A 87 -6.57 -4.15 4.20
CA ILE A 87 -7.37 -3.89 2.99
C ILE A 87 -7.10 -2.45 2.54
N PRO A 88 -6.65 -2.20 1.29
CA PRO A 88 -6.46 -0.85 0.77
C PRO A 88 -7.70 0.04 0.99
N ARG A 89 -7.47 1.26 1.50
CA ARG A 89 -8.54 2.23 1.80
C ARG A 89 -8.60 3.31 0.73
N PRO A 90 -9.79 3.83 0.40
CA PRO A 90 -9.92 4.95 -0.53
C PRO A 90 -9.10 6.19 -0.09
N ASP A 91 -9.11 6.50 1.20
CA ASP A 91 -8.37 7.66 1.74
C ASP A 91 -6.86 7.59 1.45
N THR A 92 -6.29 6.37 1.37
CA THR A 92 -4.87 6.14 1.05
C THR A 92 -4.52 6.53 -0.39
N GLU A 93 -5.49 6.65 -1.29
CA GLU A 93 -5.24 7.11 -2.67
C GLU A 93 -4.73 8.56 -2.74
N LEU A 94 -4.99 9.35 -1.69
CA LEU A 94 -4.41 10.69 -1.55
C LEU A 94 -2.88 10.65 -1.52
N VAL A 95 -2.28 9.66 -0.85
CA VAL A 95 -0.81 9.50 -0.80
C VAL A 95 -0.24 9.29 -2.21
N VAL A 96 -0.87 8.43 -3.01
CA VAL A 96 -0.47 8.17 -4.40
C VAL A 96 -0.55 9.47 -5.22
N SER A 97 -1.65 10.20 -5.08
CA SER A 97 -1.90 11.44 -5.82
C SER A 97 -0.87 12.53 -5.47
N LEU A 98 -0.53 12.68 -4.19
CA LEU A 98 0.47 13.64 -3.72
C LEU A 98 1.87 13.31 -4.23
N VAL A 99 2.26 12.02 -4.21
CA VAL A 99 3.55 11.59 -4.76
C VAL A 99 3.61 11.84 -6.25
N LEU A 100 2.58 11.47 -7.01
CA LEU A 100 2.54 11.72 -8.46
C LEU A 100 2.58 13.21 -8.79
N ALA A 101 1.85 14.05 -8.05
CA ALA A 101 1.91 15.50 -8.21
C ALA A 101 3.32 16.04 -7.96
N ARG A 102 4.00 15.56 -6.90
CA ARG A 102 5.38 15.96 -6.60
C ARG A 102 6.36 15.51 -7.68
N LEU A 103 6.19 14.30 -8.21
CA LEU A 103 7.03 13.78 -9.30
C LEU A 103 6.86 14.61 -10.59
N LYS A 104 5.68 15.20 -10.86
CA LYS A 104 5.49 16.14 -11.98
C LYS A 104 6.28 17.44 -11.77
N THR A 105 6.19 18.04 -10.58
CA THR A 105 6.79 19.35 -10.30
C THR A 105 8.31 19.36 -10.45
N TYR A 106 8.99 18.24 -10.18
CA TYR A 106 10.45 18.16 -10.28
C TYR A 106 11.01 17.93 -11.68
N ASN A 107 10.17 17.94 -12.73
CA ASN A 107 10.61 17.81 -14.12
C ASN A 107 11.66 16.69 -14.34
N LEU A 108 11.34 15.50 -13.83
CA LEU A 108 12.06 14.21 -13.93
C LEU A 108 13.54 14.27 -14.39
N ASN A 109 14.42 14.89 -13.61
CA ASN A 109 15.85 14.60 -13.72
C ASN A 109 16.22 13.45 -12.78
N LEU A 110 16.05 12.20 -13.27
CA LEU A 110 16.92 11.02 -13.12
C LEU A 110 17.53 10.64 -11.73
N LYS A 111 17.06 11.18 -10.60
CA LYS A 111 17.65 10.94 -9.25
C LYS A 111 16.60 10.87 -8.13
N THR A 112 15.60 10.00 -8.24
CA THR A 112 14.57 9.86 -7.19
C THR A 112 14.48 8.44 -6.64
N VAL A 113 14.35 8.38 -5.32
CA VAL A 113 14.16 7.15 -4.56
C VAL A 113 12.79 7.21 -3.89
N LEU A 114 11.91 6.28 -4.22
CA LEU A 114 10.65 6.09 -3.51
C LEU A 114 10.78 4.92 -2.54
N VAL A 115 10.43 5.13 -1.28
CA VAL A 115 10.38 4.08 -0.26
C VAL A 115 8.98 4.05 0.35
N ASP A 116 8.27 2.95 0.15
CA ASP A 116 7.00 2.68 0.80
C ASP A 116 7.20 1.81 2.04
N VAL A 117 6.83 2.35 3.21
CA VAL A 117 7.08 1.75 4.52
C VAL A 117 5.78 1.19 5.09
N GLY A 118 5.76 -0.12 5.37
CA GLY A 118 4.54 -0.84 5.72
C GLY A 118 3.70 -1.15 4.49
N THR A 119 4.33 -1.65 3.42
CA THR A 119 3.71 -1.72 2.09
C THR A 119 2.45 -2.61 2.02
N GLY A 120 2.28 -3.56 2.94
CA GLY A 120 1.10 -4.39 3.01
C GLY A 120 0.84 -5.17 1.73
N SER A 121 -0.23 -4.80 1.02
CA SER A 121 -0.61 -5.40 -0.28
C SER A 121 0.23 -4.89 -1.46
N GLY A 122 1.09 -3.91 -1.24
CA GLY A 122 1.89 -3.23 -2.27
C GLY A 122 1.15 -2.13 -3.03
N CYS A 123 -0.05 -1.72 -2.57
CA CYS A 123 -0.96 -0.91 -3.37
C CYS A 123 -0.41 0.47 -3.73
N ILE A 124 0.25 1.17 -2.80
CA ILE A 124 0.84 2.49 -3.05
C ILE A 124 1.93 2.45 -4.15
N PRO A 125 3.05 1.71 -3.99
CA PRO A 125 4.14 1.75 -4.96
C PRO A 125 3.78 1.12 -6.31
N ILE A 126 2.89 0.11 -6.33
CA ILE A 126 2.42 -0.49 -7.59
C ILE A 126 1.57 0.51 -8.37
N SER A 127 0.63 1.19 -7.71
CA SER A 127 -0.19 2.22 -8.36
C SER A 127 0.65 3.35 -8.93
N ILE A 128 1.64 3.86 -8.17
CA ILE A 128 2.56 4.90 -8.64
C ILE A 128 3.29 4.45 -9.91
N ILE A 129 3.89 3.25 -9.92
CA ILE A 129 4.62 2.75 -11.10
C ILE A 129 3.69 2.58 -12.31
N LYS A 130 2.48 2.06 -12.09
CA LYS A 130 1.50 1.83 -13.16
C LYS A 130 0.99 3.13 -13.77
N THR A 131 0.82 4.18 -12.98
CA THR A 131 0.44 5.49 -13.49
C THR A 131 1.58 6.17 -14.24
N LEU A 132 2.83 6.00 -13.79
CA LEU A 132 4.00 6.56 -14.48
C LEU A 132 4.35 5.82 -15.79
N ASN A 133 4.02 4.52 -15.91
CA ASN A 133 4.27 3.71 -17.11
C ASN A 133 2.99 3.05 -17.63
N PRO A 134 2.12 3.79 -18.33
CA PRO A 134 0.82 3.28 -18.79
C PRO A 134 0.94 2.16 -19.85
N THR A 135 2.11 1.98 -20.47
CA THR A 135 2.38 0.90 -21.45
C THR A 135 2.51 -0.49 -20.82
N LEU A 136 2.59 -0.59 -19.49
CA LEU A 136 2.45 -1.89 -18.81
C LEU A 136 0.99 -2.34 -18.96
N PRO A 137 0.68 -3.55 -19.43
CA PRO A 137 -0.70 -3.98 -19.59
C PRO A 137 -1.45 -3.95 -18.25
N SER A 138 -2.70 -3.47 -18.25
CA SER A 138 -3.61 -3.54 -17.12
C SER A 138 -4.56 -4.73 -17.34
N PRO A 139 -4.80 -5.59 -16.34
CA PRO A 139 -5.78 -6.66 -16.47
C PRO A 139 -7.17 -6.12 -16.11
N THR A 140 -7.87 -5.51 -17.07
CA THR A 140 -9.32 -5.27 -16.97
C THR A 140 -10.05 -5.68 -18.24
N ARG A 141 -11.27 -6.22 -18.03
CA ARG A 141 -12.20 -6.70 -19.05
C ARG A 141 -12.85 -5.50 -19.76
N GLY A 142 -12.95 -5.60 -21.08
CA GLY A 142 -13.98 -4.98 -21.93
C GLY A 142 -14.29 -3.51 -21.66
N GLY A 143 -13.55 -2.62 -22.31
CA GLY A 143 -13.88 -1.21 -22.42
C GLY A 143 -12.78 -0.49 -23.19
N GLU A 144 -13.12 0.13 -24.31
CA GLU A 144 -12.22 0.95 -25.12
C GLU A 144 -11.64 2.09 -24.27
N THR A 145 -10.32 2.12 -24.10
CA THR A 145 -9.64 3.23 -23.42
C THR A 145 -9.11 4.20 -24.48
N ASN A 146 -9.73 5.37 -24.58
CA ASN A 146 -9.12 6.54 -25.21
C ASN A 146 -7.82 6.88 -24.48
N ASN A 147 -6.70 6.54 -25.11
CA ASN A 147 -5.39 6.50 -24.49
C ASN A 147 -4.66 7.83 -24.67
N SER A 148 -5.00 8.82 -23.84
CA SER A 148 -4.26 10.08 -23.70
C SER A 148 -3.83 10.31 -22.24
N SER A 149 -2.90 9.49 -21.75
CA SER A 149 -2.25 9.76 -20.47
C SER A 149 -1.39 11.04 -20.57
N PRO A 150 -1.53 12.01 -19.65
CA PRO A 150 -0.64 13.17 -19.58
C PRO A 150 0.78 12.80 -19.10
N TYR A 151 1.04 11.53 -18.76
CA TYR A 151 2.32 11.00 -18.30
C TYR A 151 3.03 10.21 -19.42
N LYS A 152 3.41 10.89 -20.51
CA LYS A 152 4.20 10.32 -21.62
C LYS A 152 5.72 10.46 -21.40
N GLY A 153 6.20 10.06 -20.22
CA GLY A 153 7.64 10.00 -19.95
C GLY A 153 8.07 8.54 -19.78
N GLU A 154 8.93 8.02 -20.65
CA GLU A 154 9.63 6.78 -20.36
C GLU A 154 10.42 6.97 -19.06
N VAL A 155 10.10 6.19 -18.03
CA VAL A 155 10.91 6.19 -16.81
C VAL A 155 12.27 5.61 -17.21
N GLY A 156 13.29 6.45 -17.36
CA GLY A 156 14.67 6.04 -17.67
C GLY A 156 15.55 6.01 -16.40
N GLY A 157 16.32 4.94 -16.21
CA GLY A 157 17.58 4.81 -15.44
C GLY A 157 17.74 5.26 -13.97
N GLY A 158 16.90 6.13 -13.41
CA GLY A 158 17.19 6.88 -12.18
C GLY A 158 16.09 6.92 -11.11
N PHE A 159 14.96 6.26 -11.37
CA PHE A 159 13.84 6.14 -10.43
C PHE A 159 13.83 4.75 -9.80
N ALA A 160 14.07 4.68 -8.49
CA ALA A 160 14.14 3.43 -7.76
C ALA A 160 13.03 3.34 -6.72
N VAL A 161 12.35 2.19 -6.66
CA VAL A 161 11.24 1.96 -5.74
C VAL A 161 11.54 0.82 -4.79
N TYR A 162 11.37 1.08 -3.50
CA TYR A 162 11.51 0.12 -2.41
C TYR A 162 10.18 -0.01 -1.68
N ALA A 163 9.82 -1.23 -1.34
CA ALA A 163 8.62 -1.53 -0.59
C ALA A 163 9.03 -2.40 0.60
N ILE A 164 8.85 -1.89 1.81
CA ILE A 164 9.32 -2.52 3.04
C ILE A 164 8.14 -2.94 3.90
N ASP A 165 8.21 -4.14 4.46
CA ASP A 165 7.25 -4.59 5.45
C ASP A 165 7.92 -5.49 6.50
N ILE A 166 7.42 -5.43 7.72
CA ILE A 166 7.83 -6.31 8.82
C ILE A 166 7.23 -7.71 8.69
N SER A 167 6.18 -7.88 7.89
CA SER A 167 5.50 -9.14 7.66
C SER A 167 5.96 -9.77 6.35
N ALA A 168 6.74 -10.85 6.43
CA ALA A 168 7.10 -11.66 5.26
C ALA A 168 5.84 -12.18 4.50
N LYS A 169 4.73 -12.41 5.21
CA LYS A 169 3.46 -12.80 4.60
C LYS A 169 2.83 -11.66 3.81
N ALA A 170 2.92 -10.42 4.29
CA ALA A 170 2.47 -9.24 3.55
C ALA A 170 3.31 -9.05 2.28
N LEU A 171 4.64 -9.15 2.37
CA LEU A 171 5.52 -9.09 1.20
C LEU A 171 5.22 -10.17 0.15
N THR A 172 4.77 -11.35 0.57
CA THR A 172 4.33 -12.39 -0.36
C THR A 172 3.11 -11.94 -1.16
N VAL A 173 2.14 -11.29 -0.51
CA VAL A 173 0.97 -10.69 -1.18
C VAL A 173 1.40 -9.53 -2.09
N ALA A 174 2.24 -8.63 -1.62
CA ALA A 174 2.74 -7.50 -2.41
C ALA A 174 3.48 -7.95 -3.68
N LYS A 175 4.33 -8.96 -3.58
CA LYS A 175 5.02 -9.57 -4.75
C LYS A 175 4.03 -10.22 -5.72
N ALA A 176 2.99 -10.89 -5.21
CA ALA A 176 1.94 -11.47 -6.05
C ALA A 176 1.14 -10.40 -6.80
N ASN A 177 0.86 -9.26 -6.16
CA ASN A 177 0.22 -8.11 -6.79
C ASN A 177 1.14 -7.43 -7.82
N ALA A 178 2.42 -7.25 -7.50
CA ALA A 178 3.38 -6.72 -8.47
C ALA A 178 3.41 -7.59 -9.75
N LYS A 179 3.49 -8.91 -9.60
CA LYS A 179 3.39 -9.86 -10.72
C LYS A 179 2.06 -9.72 -11.48
N LYS A 180 0.93 -9.62 -10.76
CA LYS A 180 -0.42 -9.46 -11.35
C LYS A 180 -0.52 -8.21 -12.22
N HIS A 181 0.10 -7.11 -11.82
CA HIS A 181 0.08 -5.83 -12.55
C HIS A 181 1.30 -5.64 -13.47
N HIS A 182 2.04 -6.71 -13.77
CA HIS A 182 3.22 -6.67 -14.65
C HIS A 182 4.32 -5.70 -14.17
N VAL A 183 4.36 -5.40 -12.88
CA VAL A 183 5.45 -4.68 -12.22
C VAL A 183 6.49 -5.69 -11.77
N LYS A 184 7.72 -5.59 -12.27
CA LYS A 184 8.76 -6.60 -12.03
C LYS A 184 9.31 -6.44 -10.61
N ALA A 185 9.35 -7.52 -9.83
CA ALA A 185 10.12 -7.55 -8.59
C ALA A 185 11.62 -7.64 -8.91
N SER A 186 12.46 -6.79 -8.30
CA SER A 186 13.92 -6.85 -8.49
C SER A 186 14.61 -7.60 -7.35
N LEU A 187 15.42 -8.61 -7.69
CA LEU A 187 16.35 -9.27 -6.77
C LEU A 187 17.73 -8.59 -6.76
N HIS A 188 18.14 -7.96 -7.87
CA HIS A 188 19.45 -7.31 -8.04
C HIS A 188 19.36 -6.02 -8.86
N SER A 189 20.03 -4.96 -8.38
CA SER A 189 20.08 -3.57 -8.88
C SER A 189 18.74 -2.83 -9.00
N ALA A 190 18.70 -1.61 -8.49
CA ALA A 190 17.52 -0.76 -8.38
C ALA A 190 17.31 0.18 -9.58
N HIS A 191 18.16 0.09 -10.61
CA HIS A 191 18.25 1.06 -11.71
C HIS A 191 17.42 0.71 -12.95
N VAL A 192 16.51 -0.27 -12.86
CA VAL A 192 15.64 -0.59 -13.99
C VAL A 192 14.25 -0.06 -13.70
N ALA A 193 13.79 0.82 -14.57
CA ALA A 193 12.47 1.38 -14.56
C ALA A 193 11.37 0.32 -14.46
N GLY A 194 10.31 0.64 -13.71
CA GLY A 194 9.17 -0.25 -13.50
C GLY A 194 9.46 -1.44 -12.59
N LYS A 195 10.54 -1.40 -11.78
CA LYS A 195 10.82 -2.43 -10.77
C LYS A 195 10.59 -1.95 -9.34
N ILE A 196 10.10 -2.86 -8.49
CA ILE A 196 10.03 -2.68 -7.02
C ILE A 196 10.99 -3.66 -6.35
N LYS A 197 11.82 -3.16 -5.43
CA LYS A 197 12.59 -4.01 -4.52
C LYS A 197 11.83 -4.18 -3.20
N PHE A 198 11.37 -5.39 -2.95
CA PHE A 198 10.67 -5.75 -1.72
C PHE A 198 11.67 -6.17 -0.64
N LEU A 199 11.66 -5.49 0.51
CA LEU A 199 12.57 -5.75 1.62
C LEU A 199 11.78 -6.14 2.88
N HIS A 200 12.28 -7.14 3.59
CA HIS A 200 11.75 -7.53 4.89
C HIS A 200 12.53 -6.84 6.01
N GLY A 201 11.82 -6.14 6.89
CA GLY A 201 12.43 -5.56 8.09
C GLY A 201 11.60 -4.44 8.70
N ASP A 202 12.15 -3.86 9.75
CA ASP A 202 11.47 -2.85 10.56
C ASP A 202 11.68 -1.44 9.98
N LEU A 203 10.62 -0.85 9.46
CA LEU A 203 10.61 0.51 8.91
C LEU A 203 11.74 0.71 7.88
N LEU A 204 12.60 1.71 8.06
CA LEU A 204 13.74 1.99 7.18
C LEU A 204 15.00 1.17 7.51
N SER A 205 14.98 0.32 8.55
CA SER A 205 16.18 -0.42 8.96
C SER A 205 16.85 -1.24 7.85
N PRO A 206 16.15 -1.85 6.86
CA PRO A 206 16.80 -2.54 5.75
C PRO A 206 17.61 -1.62 4.82
N LEU A 207 17.38 -0.31 4.90
CA LEU A 207 18.09 0.71 4.12
C LEU A 207 19.17 1.43 4.94
N LEU A 208 19.16 1.28 6.26
CA LEU A 208 20.14 1.87 7.16
C LEU A 208 21.39 0.97 7.29
N PRO A 209 22.56 1.55 7.65
CA PRO A 209 23.76 0.78 7.91
C PRO A 209 23.63 0.03 9.24
N LEU A 210 24.19 -1.18 9.30
CA LEU A 210 24.26 -1.96 10.55
C LEU A 210 25.23 -1.26 11.53
N PRO A 211 24.86 -1.04 12.80
CA PRO A 211 25.64 -0.23 13.72
C PRO A 211 27.02 -0.80 14.10
N ASN A 212 27.31 -2.09 13.87
CA ASN A 212 28.47 -2.79 14.44
C ASN A 212 29.20 -3.74 13.46
N LEU A 213 29.37 -3.39 12.18
CA LEU A 213 30.36 -4.10 11.35
C LEU A 213 31.69 -3.32 11.37
N PRO A 214 32.82 -3.92 11.82
CA PRO A 214 34.11 -3.27 11.66
C PRO A 214 34.36 -3.02 10.17
N LEU A 215 34.80 -1.80 9.84
CA LEU A 215 35.31 -1.45 8.52
C LEU A 215 36.55 -2.31 8.26
N ILE A 216 36.37 -3.48 7.63
CA ILE A 216 37.49 -4.32 7.21
C ILE A 216 38.23 -3.56 6.10
N LYS A 217 39.37 -2.94 6.43
CA LYS A 217 40.29 -2.35 5.45
C LYS A 217 40.63 -3.43 4.41
N GLY A 218 40.33 -3.17 3.14
CA GLY A 218 40.72 -4.03 2.02
C GLY A 218 39.68 -5.05 1.53
N LYS A 219 38.49 -5.13 2.14
CA LYS A 219 37.34 -5.85 1.55
C LYS A 219 36.15 -4.91 1.49
N GLU A 220 35.79 -4.45 0.30
CA GLU A 220 34.52 -3.76 0.05
C GLU A 220 33.35 -4.70 0.35
N THR A 221 32.94 -4.81 1.61
CA THR A 221 31.68 -5.47 1.96
C THR A 221 30.53 -4.58 1.47
N ARG A 222 30.10 -4.84 0.23
CA ARG A 222 29.00 -4.22 -0.52
C ARG A 222 27.61 -4.38 0.14
N ARG A 223 27.41 -4.03 1.40
CA ARG A 223 26.08 -4.15 2.03
C ARG A 223 25.63 -2.87 2.75
N SER A 224 24.50 -2.37 2.22
CA SER A 224 23.60 -1.29 2.63
C SER A 224 24.14 0.15 2.59
N PHE A 225 23.94 0.78 1.44
CA PHE A 225 23.25 2.07 1.44
C PHE A 225 22.59 2.32 0.08
N PHE A 226 21.36 2.80 0.13
CA PHE A 226 20.67 3.39 -1.00
C PHE A 226 20.26 4.82 -0.59
N PRO A 227 20.38 5.86 -1.45
CA PRO A 227 20.75 5.88 -2.88
C PRO A 227 22.25 5.56 -3.06
N PRO A 228 22.80 5.37 -4.28
CA PRO A 228 24.16 4.84 -4.44
C PRO A 228 25.19 5.69 -3.70
N LEU A 229 25.63 5.23 -2.52
CA LEU A 229 26.82 5.74 -1.86
C LEU A 229 28.03 5.22 -2.65
N TYR A 230 28.59 6.05 -3.51
CA TYR A 230 29.92 5.79 -4.04
C TYR A 230 30.92 6.36 -3.04
N LYS A 231 31.75 5.52 -2.41
CA LYS A 231 32.76 5.92 -1.42
C LYS A 231 32.21 6.73 -0.22
N GLY A 232 31.05 6.33 0.31
CA GLY A 232 30.51 6.94 1.54
C GLY A 232 29.90 8.34 1.38
N ARG A 233 29.63 8.79 0.15
CA ARG A 233 28.89 10.03 -0.13
C ARG A 233 27.70 9.77 -1.04
N ILE A 234 26.54 10.35 -0.73
CA ILE A 234 25.40 10.37 -1.64
C ILE A 234 25.74 11.47 -2.65
N LYS A 235 25.76 11.14 -3.95
CA LYS A 235 26.00 12.17 -4.96
C LYS A 235 24.92 13.24 -4.82
N GLU A 236 25.32 14.51 -4.88
CA GLU A 236 24.41 15.66 -4.82
C GLU A 236 23.22 15.50 -5.79
N GLY A 237 22.05 15.94 -5.33
CA GLY A 237 20.84 16.07 -6.13
C GLY A 237 19.93 14.85 -6.20
N TYR A 238 19.99 13.91 -5.24
CA TYR A 238 18.94 12.89 -5.09
C TYR A 238 17.79 13.39 -4.22
N THR A 239 16.57 12.98 -4.56
CA THR A 239 15.38 13.16 -3.75
C THR A 239 14.91 11.83 -3.19
N LEU A 240 14.74 11.74 -1.88
CA LEU A 240 14.16 10.59 -1.19
C LEU A 240 12.70 10.90 -0.84
N ILE A 241 11.78 10.17 -1.44
CA ILE A 241 10.36 10.21 -1.13
C ILE A 241 10.02 8.99 -0.26
N ILE A 242 9.43 9.22 0.90
CA ILE A 242 9.00 8.18 1.83
C ILE A 242 7.48 8.23 1.95
N THR A 243 6.80 7.14 1.65
CA THR A 243 5.37 6.97 1.94
C THR A 243 5.19 6.02 3.11
N ALA A 244 4.22 6.28 3.98
CA ALA A 244 3.90 5.36 5.06
C ALA A 244 2.43 5.47 5.47
N ASN A 245 1.71 4.35 5.36
CA ASN A 245 0.44 4.14 6.06
C ASN A 245 0.71 3.15 7.19
N LEU A 246 1.08 3.68 8.36
CA LEU A 246 1.48 2.88 9.50
C LEU A 246 0.29 2.61 10.41
N PRO A 247 0.34 1.54 11.20
CA PRO A 247 -0.64 1.31 12.26
C PRO A 247 -0.76 2.54 13.16
N TYR A 248 -1.99 2.97 13.47
CA TYR A 248 -2.25 4.16 14.27
C TYR A 248 -3.25 3.95 15.41
N LEU A 249 -3.92 2.78 15.49
CA LEU A 249 -4.90 2.52 16.54
C LEU A 249 -4.23 2.13 17.86
N THR A 250 -4.85 2.53 18.96
CA THR A 250 -4.53 2.00 20.28
C THR A 250 -5.20 0.62 20.49
N PRO A 251 -4.71 -0.21 21.44
CA PRO A 251 -5.39 -1.44 21.81
C PRO A 251 -6.84 -1.24 22.28
N GLN A 252 -7.16 -0.06 22.85
CA GLN A 252 -8.50 0.27 23.30
C GLN A 252 -9.43 0.59 22.11
N GLN A 253 -8.96 1.41 21.17
CA GLN A 253 -9.70 1.72 19.94
C GLN A 253 -9.95 0.45 19.09
N LEU A 254 -9.00 -0.50 19.05
CA LEU A 254 -9.24 -1.75 18.34
C LEU A 254 -10.37 -2.58 18.97
N LYS A 255 -10.56 -2.51 20.29
CA LYS A 255 -11.66 -3.24 20.97
C LYS A 255 -13.02 -2.65 20.63
N SER A 256 -13.10 -1.35 20.36
CA SER A 256 -14.34 -0.65 20.01
C SER A 256 -14.71 -0.73 18.53
N GLU A 257 -13.88 -1.33 17.68
CA GLU A 257 -14.09 -1.40 16.22
C GLU A 257 -14.20 -2.86 15.72
N PRO A 258 -15.42 -3.46 15.71
CA PRO A 258 -15.63 -4.84 15.28
C PRO A 258 -15.30 -5.08 13.82
N SER A 259 -15.41 -4.04 12.98
CA SER A 259 -15.27 -4.08 11.52
C SER A 259 -13.87 -4.48 11.05
N ILE A 260 -12.84 -4.20 11.85
CA ILE A 260 -11.43 -4.43 11.53
C ILE A 260 -10.82 -5.60 12.34
N LYS A 261 -11.63 -6.33 13.14
CA LYS A 261 -11.17 -7.40 14.03
C LYS A 261 -10.44 -8.54 13.32
N HIS A 262 -10.78 -8.76 12.04
CA HIS A 262 -10.21 -9.84 11.22
C HIS A 262 -9.00 -9.42 10.39
N GLU A 263 -8.67 -8.13 10.38
CA GLU A 263 -7.46 -7.61 9.74
C GLU A 263 -6.24 -7.81 10.65
N PRO A 264 -5.02 -7.92 10.11
CA PRO A 264 -3.85 -8.27 10.91
C PRO A 264 -3.57 -7.20 11.95
N ARG A 265 -3.55 -7.58 13.24
CA ARG A 265 -3.30 -6.66 14.36
C ARG A 265 -2.01 -5.86 14.22
N LEU A 266 -0.97 -6.45 13.64
CA LEU A 266 0.30 -5.77 13.34
C LEU A 266 0.15 -4.58 12.39
N ALA A 267 -0.86 -4.58 11.52
CA ALA A 267 -1.18 -3.49 10.61
C ALA A 267 -2.12 -2.43 11.23
N LEU A 268 -2.63 -2.66 12.44
CA LEU A 268 -3.64 -1.79 13.07
C LEU A 268 -3.14 -1.08 14.33
N VAL A 269 -2.39 -1.77 15.20
CA VAL A 269 -2.09 -1.29 16.56
C VAL A 269 -0.70 -0.66 16.69
N ALA A 270 -0.63 0.56 17.24
CA ALA A 270 0.61 1.28 17.51
C ALA A 270 0.74 1.85 18.93
N GLY A 271 1.20 1.02 19.87
CA GLY A 271 1.54 1.48 21.22
C GLY A 271 0.35 2.07 21.99
N LYS A 272 0.62 2.90 22.99
CA LYS A 272 -0.41 3.46 23.89
C LYS A 272 -1.15 4.66 23.29
N ASP A 273 -0.51 5.42 22.41
CA ASP A 273 -1.00 6.69 21.86
C ASP A 273 -1.15 6.68 20.33
N GLY A 274 -1.00 5.52 19.68
CA GLY A 274 -1.08 5.40 18.23
C GLY A 274 0.17 5.89 17.47
N LEU A 275 1.19 6.43 18.15
CA LEU A 275 2.32 7.10 17.51
C LEU A 275 3.65 6.35 17.62
N LYS A 276 3.63 5.10 18.12
CA LYS A 276 4.85 4.28 18.33
C LYS A 276 5.72 4.20 17.08
N TYR A 277 5.14 3.82 15.94
CA TYR A 277 5.91 3.57 14.72
C TYR A 277 6.32 4.87 14.03
N TYR A 278 5.49 5.92 14.06
CA TYR A 278 5.91 7.25 13.60
C TYR A 278 7.11 7.77 14.41
N ARG A 279 7.15 7.57 15.74
CA ARG A 279 8.33 7.90 16.58
C ARG A 279 9.60 7.20 16.09
N GLN A 280 9.50 5.91 15.77
CA GLN A 280 10.64 5.12 15.31
C GLN A 280 11.07 5.55 13.90
N LEU A 281 10.12 5.76 13.00
CA LEU A 281 10.37 6.20 11.64
C LEU A 281 11.05 7.58 11.61
N LEU A 282 10.55 8.55 12.37
CA LEU A 282 11.13 9.89 12.43
C LEU A 282 12.56 9.89 12.99
N LYS A 283 12.87 9.01 13.97
CA LYS A 283 14.24 8.79 14.43
C LYS A 283 15.15 8.21 13.34
N GLN A 284 14.63 7.33 12.49
CA GLN A 284 15.37 6.76 11.36
C GLN A 284 15.59 7.81 10.26
N ILE A 285 14.56 8.60 9.94
CA ILE A 285 14.66 9.72 8.99
C ILE A 285 15.70 10.75 9.45
N ALA A 286 15.69 11.12 10.73
CA ALA A 286 16.68 12.04 11.30
C ALA A 286 18.12 11.53 11.20
N LYS A 287 18.35 10.21 11.11
CA LYS A 287 19.69 9.66 10.85
C LYS A 287 20.10 9.81 9.39
N ILE A 288 19.15 9.73 8.46
CA ILE A 288 19.38 9.89 7.02
C ILE A 288 19.67 11.36 6.68
N THR A 289 18.93 12.30 7.26
CA THR A 289 18.99 13.73 6.91
C THR A 289 20.26 14.44 7.36
N LYS A 290 21.08 13.83 8.23
CA LYS A 290 22.42 14.35 8.57
C LYS A 290 23.36 14.42 7.36
N CYS A 291 23.04 13.70 6.28
CA CYS A 291 23.72 13.82 5.00
C CYS A 291 23.10 14.98 4.21
N HIS A 292 23.76 16.15 4.18
CA HIS A 292 23.32 17.41 3.55
C HIS A 292 23.12 17.37 2.01
N LEU A 293 23.08 16.19 1.40
CA LEU A 293 23.12 16.00 -0.06
C LEU A 293 21.83 15.39 -0.63
N ILE A 294 20.78 15.24 0.18
CA ILE A 294 19.47 14.69 -0.22
C ILE A 294 18.34 15.62 0.24
N SER A 295 17.42 15.95 -0.67
CA SER A 295 16.09 16.42 -0.27
C SER A 295 15.23 15.23 0.19
N VAL A 296 14.65 15.30 1.39
CA VAL A 296 13.79 14.23 1.90
C VAL A 296 12.36 14.73 2.02
N ILE A 297 11.44 14.02 1.38
CA ILE A 297 10.01 14.32 1.38
C ILE A 297 9.29 13.11 1.94
N CYS A 298 8.43 13.31 2.94
CA CYS A 298 7.63 12.22 3.52
C CYS A 298 6.14 12.50 3.35
N TYR A 299 5.37 11.47 3.05
CA TYR A 299 3.91 11.46 3.05
C TYR A 299 3.43 10.39 4.03
N LEU A 300 2.97 10.85 5.20
CA LEU A 300 2.54 9.98 6.28
C LEU A 300 1.01 10.03 6.39
N GLU A 301 0.32 8.92 6.11
CA GLU A 301 -1.11 8.83 6.40
C GLU A 301 -1.33 8.84 7.91
N ILE A 302 -2.35 9.54 8.40
CA ILE A 302 -2.70 9.65 9.81
C ILE A 302 -4.21 9.49 10.02
N ASP A 303 -4.58 9.20 11.26
CA ASP A 303 -5.94 9.47 11.72
C ASP A 303 -6.09 10.98 12.03
N PRO A 304 -7.23 11.62 11.71
CA PRO A 304 -7.43 13.06 11.96
C PRO A 304 -7.22 13.47 13.42
N SER A 305 -7.52 12.57 14.38
CA SER A 305 -7.29 12.84 15.80
C SER A 305 -5.81 12.98 16.18
N GLN A 306 -4.89 12.56 15.31
CA GLN A 306 -3.46 12.58 15.55
C GLN A 306 -2.76 13.86 15.08
N THR A 307 -3.43 14.77 14.35
CA THR A 307 -2.79 15.95 13.71
C THR A 307 -1.91 16.76 14.66
N SER A 308 -2.40 17.11 15.85
CA SER A 308 -1.63 17.93 16.80
C SER A 308 -0.42 17.16 17.34
N SER A 309 -0.64 15.91 17.73
CA SER A 309 0.39 15.06 18.34
C SER A 309 1.50 14.68 17.36
N ILE A 310 1.16 14.40 16.09
CA ILE A 310 2.17 14.10 15.06
C ILE A 310 2.99 15.33 14.69
N LYS A 311 2.39 16.54 14.65
CA LYS A 311 3.13 17.80 14.42
C LYS A 311 4.19 18.03 15.51
N LEU A 312 3.80 17.91 16.78
CA LEU A 312 4.73 18.03 17.91
C LEU A 312 5.85 17.00 17.83
N LEU A 313 5.50 15.76 17.47
CA LEU A 313 6.46 14.68 17.35
C LEU A 313 7.45 14.90 16.20
N ILE A 314 6.99 15.40 15.06
CA ILE A 314 7.85 15.76 13.93
C ILE A 314 8.80 16.86 14.35
N LYS A 315 8.32 17.95 14.95
CA LYS A 315 9.18 19.06 15.41
C LYS A 315 10.23 18.61 16.43
N LYS A 316 9.89 17.65 17.30
CA LYS A 316 10.85 17.07 18.25
C LYS A 316 12.01 16.32 17.57
N HIS A 317 11.76 15.60 16.47
CA HIS A 317 12.78 14.78 15.80
C HIS A 317 13.43 15.45 14.59
N LEU A 318 12.73 16.39 13.96
CA LEU A 318 13.08 17.08 12.72
C LEU A 318 12.71 18.57 12.87
N PRO A 319 13.46 19.35 13.69
CA PRO A 319 13.06 20.71 14.06
C PRO A 319 12.90 21.66 12.87
N HIS A 320 13.75 21.50 11.84
CA HIS A 320 13.76 22.32 10.63
C HIS A 320 12.72 21.88 9.57
N ALA A 321 11.94 20.83 9.83
CA ALA A 321 10.95 20.34 8.88
C ALA A 321 9.87 21.38 8.55
N LYS A 322 9.59 21.56 7.27
CA LYS A 322 8.35 22.19 6.81
C LYS A 322 7.25 21.13 6.81
N ILE A 323 6.15 21.40 7.53
CA ILE A 323 5.02 20.48 7.70
C ILE A 323 3.81 21.05 6.97
N THR A 324 3.18 20.24 6.12
CA THR A 324 1.91 20.55 5.45
C THR A 324 0.91 19.44 5.74
N ILE A 325 -0.36 19.80 5.98
CA ILE A 325 -1.44 18.83 6.20
C ILE A 325 -2.34 18.85 4.98
N HIS A 326 -2.62 17.66 4.46
CA HIS A 326 -3.53 17.43 3.34
C HIS A 326 -4.77 16.70 3.84
N GLN A 327 -5.93 17.16 3.38
CA GLN A 327 -7.22 16.60 3.74
C GLN A 327 -7.70 15.60 2.70
N ASP A 328 -8.44 14.58 3.14
CA ASP A 328 -9.16 13.68 2.26
C ASP A 328 -10.38 14.38 1.61
N LEU A 329 -11.08 13.67 0.71
CA LEU A 329 -12.27 14.19 0.03
C LEU A 329 -13.43 14.51 0.99
N SER A 330 -13.38 14.03 2.23
CA SER A 330 -14.35 14.35 3.28
C SER A 330 -13.92 15.55 4.13
N GLY A 331 -12.84 16.24 3.77
CA GLY A 331 -12.32 17.41 4.48
C GLY A 331 -11.61 17.08 5.79
N LYS A 332 -11.25 15.81 6.02
CA LYS A 332 -10.54 15.39 7.25
C LYS A 332 -9.04 15.31 7.01
N ASP A 333 -8.26 15.75 8.00
CA ASP A 333 -6.79 15.63 7.96
C ASP A 333 -6.37 14.18 7.77
N ARG A 334 -5.64 13.91 6.68
CA ARG A 334 -5.33 12.53 6.29
C ARG A 334 -3.86 12.28 6.03
N VAL A 335 -3.15 13.21 5.40
CA VAL A 335 -1.74 13.04 5.08
C VAL A 335 -0.93 14.20 5.63
N VAL A 336 0.11 13.87 6.39
CA VAL A 336 1.15 14.82 6.79
C VAL A 336 2.27 14.75 5.77
N GLU A 337 2.51 15.87 5.10
CA GLU A 337 3.69 16.07 4.27
C GLU A 337 4.80 16.72 5.08
N ILE A 338 6.00 16.16 4.99
CA ILE A 338 7.22 16.66 5.64
C ILE A 338 8.24 16.94 4.55
N ASN A 339 8.75 18.17 4.46
CA ASN A 339 9.90 18.50 3.60
C ASN A 339 11.10 18.86 4.48
N LEU A 340 12.24 18.24 4.19
CA LEU A 340 13.52 18.39 4.89
C LEU A 340 14.62 18.85 3.95
#